data_AF-A0A971XZU0-F1
#
_entry.id   AF-A0A971XZU0-F1
#
_cell.length_a   1.000
_cell.length_b   1.000
_cell.length_c   1.000
_cell.angle_alpha   90.00
_cell.angle_beta   90.00
_cell.angle_gamma   90.00
#
_symmetry.space_group_name_H-M   'P 1'
#
loop_
_entity.id
_entity.type
_entity.pdbx_description
1 polymer ?
#
loop_
_entity_poly.entity_id
_entity_poly.type
_entity_poly.pdbx_seq_one_letter_code
_entity_poly.pdbx_strand_id
1 'polypeptide(L)'
;MKPDPGQQVLLNSIYHYLGVTGRPAHPGELRALADGFGQRFKGRPLLELLQKDQRFLCLQEQWGLTSWKAYTALDVETTGLSPTENRITEIALVRLWGTHVVGKWSSLVNPVAQFHPT
;
A
#
# COMPACT_ATOMS: atom_id res chain seq x y z
N MET A 1 12.56 12.98 21.43
CA MET A 1 11.92 14.29 21.73
C MET A 1 10.43 14.11 21.47
N LYS A 2 9.58 14.37 22.48
CA LYS A 2 8.13 14.23 22.31
C LYS A 2 7.61 15.34 21.38
N PRO A 3 6.66 15.05 20.48
CA PRO A 3 6.03 16.08 19.65
C PRO A 3 5.29 17.09 20.54
N ASP A 4 5.27 18.36 20.12
CA ASP A 4 4.43 19.37 20.77
C ASP A 4 2.94 19.08 20.51
N PRO A 5 2.00 19.70 21.25
CA PRO A 5 0.57 19.44 21.10
C PRO A 5 0.05 19.63 19.66
N GLY A 6 0.55 20.63 18.93
CA GLY A 6 0.16 20.85 17.54
C GLY A 6 0.65 19.72 16.63
N GLN A 7 1.90 19.32 16.77
CA GLN A 7 2.46 18.17 16.05
C GLN A 7 1.67 16.89 16.35
N GLN A 8 1.26 16.67 17.60
CA GLN A 8 0.47 15.49 17.97
C GLN A 8 -0.93 15.50 17.34
N VAL A 9 -1.60 16.66 17.29
CA VAL A 9 -2.89 16.82 16.61
C VAL A 9 -2.77 16.53 15.12
N LEU A 10 -1.71 17.00 14.47
CA LEU A 10 -1.44 16.73 13.06
C LEU A 10 -1.23 15.23 12.81
N LEU A 11 -0.37 14.58 13.61
CA LEU A 11 -0.13 13.14 13.51
C LEU A 11 -1.43 12.34 13.70
N ASN A 12 -2.28 12.72 14.65
CA ASN A 12 -3.58 12.05 14.85
C ASN A 12 -4.54 12.26 13.67
N SER A 13 -4.52 13.46 13.06
CA SER A 13 -5.35 13.77 11.89
C SER A 13 -4.90 12.97 10.67
N ILE A 14 -3.59 12.86 10.43
CA ILE A 14 -3.04 12.03 9.34
C ILE A 14 -3.31 10.55 9.59
N TYR A 15 -3.14 10.08 10.82
CA TYR A 15 -3.47 8.70 11.20
C TYR A 15 -4.93 8.38 10.89
N HIS A 16 -5.85 9.27 11.27
CA HIS A 16 -7.27 9.13 10.99
C HIS A 16 -7.56 9.16 9.49
N TYR A 17 -6.97 10.12 8.76
CA TYR A 17 -7.12 10.23 7.31
C TYR A 17 -6.71 8.95 6.58
N LEU A 18 -5.51 8.43 6.87
CA LEU A 18 -5.03 7.18 6.30
C LEU A 18 -5.98 6.04 6.70
N GLY A 19 -6.33 5.94 7.99
CA GLY A 19 -7.22 4.89 8.50
C GLY A 19 -8.60 4.86 7.82
N VAL A 20 -9.19 6.02 7.54
CA VAL A 20 -10.50 6.14 6.87
C VAL A 20 -10.39 5.85 5.38
N THR A 21 -9.37 6.39 4.72
CA THR A 21 -9.22 6.22 3.27
C THR A 21 -8.70 4.83 2.90
N GLY A 22 -8.02 4.14 3.81
CA GLY A 22 -7.43 2.81 3.60
C GLY A 22 -6.34 2.78 2.52
N ARG A 23 -5.89 3.95 2.05
CA ARG A 23 -4.91 4.08 0.98
C ARG A 23 -3.67 4.84 1.44
N PRO A 24 -2.49 4.45 0.97
CA PRO A 24 -1.29 5.23 1.20
C PRO A 24 -1.38 6.56 0.44
N ALA A 25 -0.69 7.58 0.96
CA ALA A 25 -0.74 8.94 0.46
C ALA A 25 0.66 9.47 0.16
N HIS A 26 0.80 10.26 -0.90
CA HIS A 26 2.08 10.91 -1.19
C HIS A 26 2.36 12.06 -0.20
N PRO A 27 3.65 12.39 0.04
CA PRO A 27 4.05 13.53 0.86
C PRO A 27 3.33 14.85 0.55
N GLY A 28 3.10 15.15 -0.74
CA GLY A 28 2.42 16.38 -1.17
C GLY A 28 0.95 16.43 -0.73
N GLU A 29 0.28 15.29 -0.75
CA GLU A 29 -1.11 15.15 -0.30
C GLU A 29 -1.22 15.34 1.21
N LEU A 30 -0.34 14.68 1.98
CA LEU A 30 -0.29 14.85 3.43
C LEU A 30 0.09 16.27 3.83
N ARG A 31 0.90 16.95 3.02
CA ARG A 31 1.22 18.37 3.21
C ARG A 31 0.00 19.25 2.95
N ALA A 32 -0.71 19.05 1.85
CA ALA A 32 -1.95 19.80 1.56
C ALA A 32 -3.00 19.60 2.66
N LEU A 33 -3.11 18.38 3.20
CA LEU A 33 -3.94 18.09 4.37
C LEU A 33 -3.48 18.89 5.59
N ALA A 34 -2.18 18.87 5.91
CA ALA A 34 -1.61 19.61 7.03
C ALA A 34 -1.83 21.13 6.91
N ASP A 35 -1.69 21.69 5.71
CA ASP A 35 -1.86 23.12 5.43
C ASP A 35 -3.33 23.54 5.57
N GLY A 36 -4.27 22.66 5.18
CA GLY A 36 -5.72 22.85 5.29
C GLY A 36 -6.25 22.93 6.73
N PHE A 37 -5.55 22.34 7.71
CA PHE A 37 -5.91 22.42 9.14
C PHE A 37 -5.56 23.76 9.80
N GLY A 38 -5.11 24.76 9.02
CA GLY A 38 -4.89 26.12 9.49
C GLY A 38 -3.43 26.37 9.91
N GLN A 39 -2.60 26.71 8.92
CA GLN A 39 -1.43 27.62 8.91
C GLN A 39 -0.46 27.74 10.11
N ARG A 40 -0.50 26.91 11.17
CA ARG A 40 0.32 27.13 12.37
C ARG A 40 0.98 25.88 12.95
N PHE A 41 1.37 24.92 12.12
CA PHE A 41 2.34 23.92 12.54
C PHE A 41 3.76 24.49 12.44
N LYS A 42 4.16 25.28 13.44
CA LYS A 42 5.56 25.67 13.63
C LYS A 42 6.33 24.43 14.13
N GLY A 43 7.17 23.83 13.30
CA GLY A 43 7.85 22.59 13.69
C GLY A 43 8.79 22.02 12.62
N ARG A 44 9.33 20.83 12.91
CA ARG A 44 10.15 20.04 11.98
C ARG A 44 9.38 19.73 10.68
N PRO A 45 10.08 19.37 9.58
CA PRO A 45 9.42 18.90 8.36
C PRO A 45 8.42 17.76 8.67
N LEU A 46 7.24 17.78 8.04
CA LEU A 46 6.20 16.74 8.17
C LEU A 46 6.78 15.32 8.05
N LEU A 47 7.70 15.12 7.10
CA LEU A 47 8.36 13.83 6.88
C LEU A 47 9.14 13.35 8.10
N GLU A 48 9.84 14.24 8.81
CA GLU A 48 10.54 13.88 10.05
C GLU A 48 9.58 13.48 11.17
N LEU A 49 8.39 14.10 11.22
CA LEU A 49 7.37 13.76 12.21
C LEU A 49 6.81 12.36 11.94
N LEU A 50 6.47 12.08 10.68
CA LEU A 50 5.98 10.76 10.26
C LEU A 50 7.03 9.67 10.47
N GLN A 51 8.30 9.93 10.13
CA GLN A 51 9.41 8.97 10.32
C GLN A 51 9.64 8.59 11.80
N LYS A 52 9.34 9.50 12.74
CA LYS A 52 9.57 9.27 14.17
C LYS A 52 8.40 8.60 14.86
N ASP A 53 7.21 8.68 14.29
CA ASP A 53 6.00 8.08 14.86
C ASP A 53 5.83 6.66 14.29
N GLN A 54 5.93 5.68 15.19
CA GLN A 54 5.90 4.24 14.88
C GLN A 54 4.58 3.75 14.23
N ARG A 55 3.55 4.61 14.17
CA ARG A 55 2.28 4.28 13.50
C ARG A 55 2.36 4.42 11.98
N PHE A 56 3.35 5.13 11.46
CA PHE A 56 3.46 5.41 10.03
C PHE A 56 4.59 4.61 9.40
N LEU A 57 4.38 4.21 8.16
CA LEU A 57 5.37 3.52 7.34
C LEU A 57 5.42 4.20 5.98
N CYS A 58 6.62 4.30 5.40
CA CYS A 58 6.81 4.78 4.04
C CYS A 58 7.21 3.61 3.14
N LEU A 59 6.40 3.32 2.12
CA LEU A 59 6.70 2.33 1.07
C LEU A 59 6.56 3.01 -0.29
N GLN A 60 7.57 2.85 -1.16
CA GLN A 60 7.55 3.39 -2.53
C GLN A 60 7.11 4.87 -2.60
N GLU A 61 7.71 5.70 -1.74
CA GLU A 61 7.43 7.15 -1.65
C GLU A 61 6.00 7.53 -1.19
N GLN A 62 5.23 6.56 -0.71
CA GLN A 62 3.91 6.79 -0.13
C GLN A 62 3.87 6.41 1.35
N TRP A 63 3.07 7.15 2.11
CA TRP A 63 2.89 6.99 3.54
C TRP A 63 1.58 6.29 3.86
N GLY A 64 1.65 5.26 4.70
CA GLY A 64 0.52 4.49 5.19
C GLY A 64 0.70 4.16 6.67
N LEU A 65 -0.07 3.20 7.17
CA LEU A 65 0.00 2.78 8.56
C LEU A 65 0.82 1.49 8.72
N THR A 66 1.62 1.40 9.79
CA THR A 66 2.34 0.16 10.16
C THR A 66 1.40 -0.99 10.52
N SER A 67 0.17 -0.69 10.94
CA SER A 67 -0.86 -1.69 11.23
C SER A 67 -1.45 -2.34 9.97
N TRP A 68 -1.20 -1.77 8.78
CA TRP A 68 -1.68 -2.36 7.53
C TRP A 68 -0.80 -3.52 7.11
N LYS A 69 -1.45 -4.64 6.78
CA LYS A 69 -0.75 -5.79 6.19
C LYS A 69 -0.42 -5.52 4.74
N ALA A 70 0.79 -5.86 4.33
CA ALA A 70 1.16 -6.01 2.93
C ALA A 70 0.99 -7.47 2.53
N TYR A 71 0.25 -7.74 1.47
CA TYR A 71 0.04 -9.08 0.93
C TYR A 71 -0.08 -9.03 -0.58
N THR A 72 0.16 -10.16 -1.23
CA THR A 72 0.05 -10.28 -2.69
C THR A 72 -1.04 -11.31 -2.98
N ALA A 73 -2.11 -10.87 -3.64
CA ALA A 73 -3.04 -11.79 -4.26
C ALA A 73 -2.35 -12.41 -5.49
N LEU A 74 -2.30 -13.74 -5.51
CA LEU A 74 -1.77 -14.54 -6.60
C LEU A 74 -2.93 -15.25 -7.26
N ASP A 75 -3.01 -15.12 -8.57
CA ASP A 75 -3.92 -15.87 -9.41
C ASP A 75 -3.12 -16.60 -10.50
N VAL A 76 -3.51 -17.84 -10.78
CA VAL A 76 -2.78 -18.73 -11.70
C VAL A 76 -3.78 -19.41 -12.60
N GLU A 77 -3.64 -19.16 -13.90
CA GLU A 77 -4.41 -19.86 -14.92
C GLU A 77 -3.67 -21.11 -15.38
N THR A 78 -4.43 -22.16 -15.66
CA THR A 78 -3.89 -23.47 -16.04
C THR A 78 -4.56 -24.01 -17.30
N THR A 79 -3.94 -25.01 -17.91
CA THR A 79 -4.54 -25.74 -19.04
C THR A 79 -5.73 -26.63 -18.64
N GLY A 80 -6.12 -26.68 -17.35
CA GLY A 80 -7.18 -27.55 -16.81
C GLY A 80 -7.09 -27.76 -15.28
N LEU A 81 -7.94 -28.63 -14.72
CA LEU A 81 -8.11 -28.81 -13.26
C LEU A 81 -7.24 -29.90 -12.60
N SER A 82 -6.52 -30.70 -13.37
CA SER A 82 -5.67 -31.79 -12.88
C SER A 82 -4.34 -31.25 -12.33
N PRO A 83 -4.05 -31.37 -11.02
CA PRO A 83 -2.85 -30.80 -10.42
C PRO A 83 -1.55 -31.49 -10.86
N THR A 84 -1.64 -32.70 -11.42
CA THR A 84 -0.49 -33.48 -11.91
C THR A 84 -0.29 -33.35 -13.41
N GLU A 85 -1.36 -33.16 -14.19
CA GLU A 85 -1.30 -33.20 -15.65
C GLU A 85 -1.31 -31.80 -16.27
N ASN A 86 -2.00 -30.83 -15.67
CA ASN A 86 -2.11 -29.50 -16.24
C ASN A 86 -0.89 -28.62 -15.93
N ARG A 87 -0.73 -27.59 -16.75
CA ARG A 87 0.41 -26.66 -16.72
C ARG A 87 -0.11 -25.24 -16.59
N ILE A 88 0.73 -24.37 -16.03
CA ILE A 88 0.42 -22.93 -15.89
C ILE A 88 0.46 -22.26 -17.25
N THR A 89 -0.51 -21.41 -17.53
CA THR A 89 -0.62 -20.59 -18.76
C THR A 89 -0.48 -19.10 -18.48
N GLU A 90 -0.81 -18.65 -17.27
CA GLU A 90 -0.61 -17.27 -16.81
C GLU A 90 -0.33 -17.22 -15.31
N ILE A 91 0.47 -16.24 -14.90
CA ILE A 91 0.64 -15.86 -13.50
C ILE A 91 0.29 -14.38 -13.36
N ALA A 92 -0.63 -14.04 -12.46
CA ALA A 92 -0.99 -12.68 -12.12
C ALA A 92 -0.76 -12.40 -10.63
N LEU A 93 -0.13 -11.25 -10.34
CA LEU A 93 0.20 -10.79 -9.00
C LEU A 93 -0.38 -9.39 -8.78
N VAL A 94 -1.15 -9.24 -7.71
CA VAL A 94 -1.62 -7.93 -7.24
C VAL A 94 -1.11 -7.72 -5.82
N ARG A 95 -0.21 -6.75 -5.64
CA ARG A 95 0.30 -6.39 -4.32
C ARG A 95 -0.63 -5.36 -3.69
N LEU A 96 -1.10 -5.66 -2.49
CA LEU A 96 -1.92 -4.78 -1.67
C LEU A 96 -1.17 -4.33 -0.43
N TRP A 97 -1.53 -3.13 0.03
CA TRP A 97 -1.16 -2.60 1.33
C TRP A 97 -2.41 -2.01 1.98
N GLY A 98 -2.90 -2.68 3.02
CA GLY A 98 -4.26 -2.44 3.53
C GLY A 98 -5.31 -2.87 2.49
N THR A 99 -6.16 -1.95 2.06
CA THR A 99 -7.16 -2.17 1.00
C THR A 99 -6.74 -1.60 -0.35
N HIS A 100 -5.55 -1.00 -0.44
CA HIS A 100 -5.08 -0.35 -1.66
C HIS A 100 -4.12 -1.23 -2.47
N VAL A 101 -4.28 -1.23 -3.79
CA VAL A 101 -3.36 -1.90 -4.71
C VAL A 101 -2.13 -1.02 -4.92
N VAL A 102 -0.96 -1.51 -4.52
CA VAL A 102 0.33 -0.80 -4.64
C VAL A 102 1.19 -1.34 -5.79
N GLY A 103 0.77 -2.42 -6.43
CA GLY A 103 1.48 -2.96 -7.58
C GLY A 103 0.69 -4.05 -8.29
N LYS A 104 0.94 -4.18 -9.59
CA LYS A 104 0.40 -5.26 -10.43
C LYS A 104 1.51 -5.77 -11.33
N TRP A 105 1.51 -7.07 -11.55
CA TRP A 105 2.38 -7.72 -12.53
C TRP A 105 1.64 -8.94 -13.09
N SER A 106 1.81 -9.21 -14.37
CA SER A 106 1.37 -10.47 -14.96
C SER A 106 2.30 -10.89 -16.09
N SER A 107 2.31 -12.19 -16.37
CA SER A 107 2.99 -12.75 -17.52
C SER A 107 2.28 -14.01 -17.99
N LEU A 108 2.18 -14.13 -19.31
CA LEU A 108 1.86 -15.41 -19.94
C LEU A 108 3.03 -16.38 -19.74
N VAL A 109 2.69 -17.66 -19.63
CA VAL A 109 3.62 -18.78 -19.51
C VAL A 109 3.32 -19.74 -20.65
N ASN A 110 4.34 -20.15 -21.42
CA ASN A 110 4.16 -21.21 -22.40
C ASN A 110 4.08 -22.55 -21.66
N PRO A 111 2.93 -23.26 -21.67
CA PRO A 111 2.76 -24.51 -20.93
C PRO A 111 3.56 -25.67 -21.52
N VAL A 112 4.10 -25.53 -22.74
CA VAL A 112 4.78 -26.60 -23.51
C VAL A 112 3.90 -27.87 -23.68
N ALA A 113 2.58 -27.72 -23.50
CA ALA A 113 1.57 -28.76 -23.60
C ALA A 113 0.37 -28.20 -24.38
N GLN A 114 -0.38 -29.07 -25.07
CA GLN A 114 -1.61 -28.66 -25.78
C GLN A 114 -2.71 -28.31 -24.77
N PHE A 115 -3.53 -27.31 -25.11
CA PHE A 115 -4.76 -27.05 -24.38
C PHE A 115 -5.72 -28.23 -24.57
N HIS A 116 -6.18 -28.80 -23.46
CA HIS A 116 -7.25 -29.80 -23.48
C HIS A 116 -8.59 -29.06 -23.40
N PRO A 117 -9.42 -29.07 -24.46
CA PRO A 117 -10.79 -28.60 -24.34
C PRO A 117 -11.54 -29.53 -23.38
N THR A 118 -12.21 -28.94 -22.40
CA THR A 118 -13.17 -29.61 -21.52
C THR A 118 -14.40 -30.07 -22.29
#